data_AF-A0A0J9TP06-F1
#
_entry.id   AF-A0A0J9TP06-F1
#
_cell.length_a   1.000
_cell.length_b   1.000
_cell.length_c   1.000
_cell.angle_alpha   90.00
_cell.angle_beta   90.00
_cell.angle_gamma   90.00
#
_symmetry.space_group_name_H-M   'P 1'
#
loop_
_entity.id
_entity.type
_entity.pdbx_description
1 polymer ?
#
loop_
_entity_poly.entity_id
_entity_poly.type
_entity_poly.pdbx_seq_one_letter_code
_entity_poly.pdbx_strand_id
1 'polypeptide(L)'
;MFEKNKNISALSLSGDLNSEKFYKGLEDLSDYTKYFNDCESLNTMPNGRLVRNYCARLLKYLETNSFSRNNDNEYDYCLLLNYWVYSSLNIILHSKYPSQIVPAFGNIVFIWNSFIKDKLKKPENEICKPNSDIIMHKDWRDRKELYEYYVDYKPIIQTVKNYSYTCKEYYHYVENKKKIYKHFKKHCPSDDTKKCPKYYTQCEPYNPEYVLPTLECHKQIIKEREADASSALQKAKVHSVNEFDSED
;
A
#
# COMPACT_ATOMS: atom_id res chain seq x y z
N MET A 1 -25.71 15.57 -2.66
CA MET A 1 -24.58 16.32 -2.08
C MET A 1 -23.81 15.35 -1.21
N PHE A 2 -22.87 14.59 -1.79
CA PHE A 2 -22.15 13.51 -1.09
C PHE A 2 -20.85 14.03 -0.47
N GLU A 3 -20.59 13.57 0.74
CA GLU A 3 -19.60 14.02 1.71
C GLU A 3 -18.18 14.17 1.14
N LYS A 4 -17.70 15.42 1.09
CA LYS A 4 -16.27 15.76 1.00
C LYS A 4 -15.64 15.74 2.40
N ASN A 5 -15.50 14.56 3.00
CA ASN A 5 -14.69 14.37 4.21
C ASN A 5 -13.81 13.11 4.12
N LYS A 6 -13.23 12.87 2.94
CA LYS A 6 -12.14 11.91 2.76
C LYS A 6 -10.86 12.68 2.41
N ASN A 7 -9.80 12.44 3.17
CA ASN A 7 -8.38 12.68 2.81
C ASN A 7 -7.74 14.07 2.99
N ILE A 8 -8.10 14.88 4.00
CA ILE A 8 -7.23 16.02 4.35
C ILE A 8 -5.95 15.54 5.07
N SER A 9 -6.01 14.52 5.93
CA SER A 9 -4.84 14.00 6.67
C SER A 9 -3.90 13.13 5.85
N ALA A 10 -4.42 12.35 4.89
CA ALA A 10 -3.60 11.53 4.00
C ALA A 10 -2.75 12.37 3.04
N LEU A 11 -3.19 13.59 2.70
CA LEU A 11 -2.49 14.49 1.79
C LEU A 11 -1.23 15.09 2.42
N SER A 12 -1.20 15.30 3.74
CA SER A 12 -0.04 15.87 4.45
C SER A 12 1.12 14.88 4.63
N LEU A 13 0.85 13.57 4.58
CA LEU A 13 1.86 12.51 4.67
C LEU A 13 2.26 11.99 3.28
N SER A 14 1.58 12.43 2.23
CA SER A 14 1.84 12.00 0.86
C SER A 14 3.23 12.46 0.43
N GLY A 15 4.07 11.52 0.02
CA GLY A 15 5.48 11.76 -0.31
C GLY A 15 6.47 11.49 0.82
N ASP A 16 6.02 11.30 2.07
CA ASP A 16 6.90 10.91 3.20
C ASP A 16 6.94 9.40 3.45
N LEU A 17 5.92 8.68 2.99
CA LEU A 17 5.80 7.23 3.10
C LEU A 17 6.86 6.51 2.27
N ASN A 18 7.54 5.53 2.86
CA ASN A 18 8.60 4.78 2.18
C ASN A 18 8.09 3.97 1.00
N SER A 19 6.88 3.40 1.12
CA SER A 19 6.22 2.71 0.03
C SER A 19 5.91 3.64 -1.15
N GLU A 20 5.43 4.87 -0.88
CA GLU A 20 5.18 5.87 -1.92
C GLU A 20 6.48 6.36 -2.57
N LYS A 21 7.52 6.62 -1.78
CA LYS A 21 8.86 6.98 -2.28
C LYS A 21 9.40 5.88 -3.21
N PHE A 22 9.24 4.62 -2.82
CA PHE A 22 9.62 3.47 -3.63
C PHE A 22 8.89 3.45 -4.98
N TYR A 23 7.56 3.59 -4.99
CA TYR A 23 6.80 3.62 -6.25
C TYR A 23 7.13 4.83 -7.11
N LYS A 24 7.28 6.00 -6.52
CA LYS A 24 7.70 7.20 -7.24
C LYS A 24 9.07 6.99 -7.89
N GLY A 25 10.01 6.37 -7.19
CA GLY A 25 11.31 5.99 -7.76
C GLY A 25 11.18 5.08 -8.99
N LEU A 26 10.19 4.19 -9.05
CA LEU A 26 9.91 3.36 -10.22
C LEU A 26 9.28 4.15 -11.39
N GLU A 27 8.41 5.12 -11.08
CA GLU A 27 7.80 6.00 -12.08
C GLU A 27 8.82 6.96 -12.71
N ASP A 28 9.73 7.49 -11.90
CA ASP A 28 10.73 8.49 -12.29
C ASP A 28 11.98 7.86 -12.95
N LEU A 29 12.01 6.53 -13.13
CA LEU A 29 13.10 5.86 -13.85
C LEU A 29 13.26 6.46 -15.27
N SER A 30 14.47 6.92 -15.57
CA SER A 30 14.91 7.28 -16.94
C SER A 30 15.29 6.03 -17.73
N ASP A 31 15.71 6.15 -19.00
CA ASP A 31 16.45 5.14 -19.80
C ASP A 31 15.93 3.69 -19.78
N TYR A 32 14.65 3.48 -19.46
CA TYR A 32 14.03 2.16 -19.49
C TYR A 32 13.64 1.76 -20.93
N THR A 33 13.69 2.70 -21.88
CA THR A 33 13.37 2.46 -23.29
C THR A 33 14.26 1.37 -23.91
N LYS A 34 15.48 1.16 -23.40
CA LYS A 34 16.37 0.07 -23.84
C LYS A 34 15.76 -1.33 -23.67
N TYR A 35 14.75 -1.49 -22.80
CA TYR A 35 14.05 -2.74 -22.53
C TYR A 35 12.76 -2.90 -23.35
N PHE A 36 12.44 -1.98 -24.26
CA PHE A 36 11.20 -2.10 -25.05
C PHE A 36 11.16 -3.33 -25.93
N ASN A 37 12.31 -3.80 -26.42
CA ASN A 37 12.39 -5.03 -27.22
C ASN A 37 12.10 -6.27 -26.36
N ASP A 38 12.56 -6.29 -25.10
CA ASP A 38 12.26 -7.38 -24.17
C ASP A 38 10.78 -7.48 -23.80
N CYS A 39 10.07 -6.35 -23.93
CA CYS A 39 8.66 -6.21 -23.62
C CYS A 39 7.78 -6.10 -24.88
N GLU A 40 8.31 -6.41 -26.06
CA GLU A 40 7.65 -6.14 -27.35
C GLU A 40 6.32 -6.89 -27.51
N SER A 41 6.26 -8.14 -27.01
CA SER A 41 5.06 -8.98 -27.08
C SER A 41 3.82 -8.36 -26.41
N LEU A 42 4.01 -7.38 -25.53
CA LEU A 42 2.92 -6.67 -24.83
C LEU A 42 2.26 -5.59 -25.69
N ASN A 43 2.87 -5.18 -26.81
CA ASN A 43 2.33 -4.11 -27.67
C ASN A 43 0.97 -4.44 -28.28
N THR A 44 0.70 -5.71 -28.54
CA THR A 44 -0.55 -6.19 -29.16
C THR A 44 -1.72 -6.21 -28.18
N MET A 45 -1.45 -6.02 -26.88
CA MET A 45 -2.47 -6.02 -25.84
C MET A 45 -3.24 -4.69 -25.80
N PRO A 46 -4.47 -4.66 -25.25
CA PRO A 46 -5.14 -3.41 -24.94
C PRO A 46 -4.28 -2.53 -24.02
N ASN A 47 -4.16 -1.24 -24.34
CA ASN A 47 -3.21 -0.32 -23.72
C ASN A 47 -1.75 -0.84 -23.75
N GLY A 48 -1.38 -1.64 -24.75
CA GLY A 48 -0.11 -2.34 -24.86
C GLY A 48 1.11 -1.42 -24.74
N ARG A 49 1.05 -0.19 -25.27
CA ARG A 49 2.11 0.81 -25.07
C ARG A 49 2.35 1.13 -23.59
N LEU A 50 1.28 1.31 -22.81
CA LEU A 50 1.39 1.58 -21.36
C LEU A 50 1.87 0.34 -20.61
N VAL A 51 1.31 -0.83 -20.92
CA VAL A 51 1.73 -2.11 -20.33
C VAL A 51 3.22 -2.36 -20.58
N ARG A 52 3.68 -2.13 -21.82
CA ARG A 52 5.10 -2.22 -22.21
C ARG A 52 5.98 -1.26 -21.42
N ASN A 53 5.53 -0.01 -21.19
CA ASN A 53 6.31 0.95 -20.39
C ASN A 53 6.53 0.46 -18.95
N TYR A 54 5.50 -0.10 -18.31
CA TYR A 54 5.62 -0.68 -16.96
C TYR A 54 6.54 -1.91 -16.94
N CYS A 55 6.43 -2.80 -17.94
CA CYS A 55 7.35 -3.92 -18.10
C CYS A 55 8.80 -3.45 -18.23
N ALA A 56 9.06 -2.45 -19.06
CA ALA A 56 10.41 -1.94 -19.30
C ALA A 56 11.03 -1.28 -18.06
N ARG A 57 10.23 -0.54 -17.28
CA ARG A 57 10.65 0.01 -15.98
C ARG A 57 10.97 -1.08 -14.97
N LEU A 58 10.14 -2.13 -14.90
CA LEU A 58 10.40 -3.32 -14.09
C LEU A 58 11.76 -3.93 -14.47
N LEU A 59 12.02 -4.20 -15.75
CA LEU A 59 13.29 -4.79 -16.19
C LEU A 59 14.49 -3.89 -15.87
N LYS A 60 14.35 -2.57 -16.05
CA LYS A 60 15.37 -1.61 -15.60
C LYS A 60 15.66 -1.75 -14.12
N TYR A 61 14.62 -1.74 -13.29
CA TYR A 61 14.78 -1.79 -11.84
C TYR A 61 15.45 -3.10 -11.39
N LEU A 62 15.07 -4.23 -12.01
CA LEU A 62 15.67 -5.53 -11.75
C LEU A 62 17.17 -5.58 -12.12
N GLU A 63 17.57 -4.93 -13.23
CA GLU A 63 18.97 -4.86 -13.64
C GLU A 63 19.79 -4.02 -12.65
N THR A 64 19.30 -2.85 -12.26
CA THR A 64 20.07 -1.88 -11.48
C THR A 64 20.14 -2.20 -9.99
N ASN A 65 19.19 -2.95 -9.43
CA ASN A 65 19.09 -3.18 -7.98
C ASN A 65 19.40 -4.64 -7.61
N SER A 66 20.10 -4.85 -6.50
CA SER A 66 20.25 -6.17 -5.87
C SER A 66 19.21 -6.35 -4.78
N PHE A 67 18.61 -7.53 -4.69
CA PHE A 67 17.61 -7.90 -3.68
C PHE A 67 18.18 -8.86 -2.65
N SER A 68 19.47 -8.73 -2.33
CA SER A 68 20.16 -9.57 -1.34
C SER A 68 19.33 -9.72 -0.07
N ARG A 69 18.98 -10.96 0.25
CA ARG A 69 18.34 -11.34 1.53
C ARG A 69 19.29 -11.25 2.73
N ASN A 70 20.59 -11.07 2.49
CA ASN A 70 21.62 -10.94 3.52
C ASN A 70 21.87 -9.48 3.93
N ASN A 71 21.27 -8.52 3.21
CA ASN A 71 21.27 -7.14 3.66
C ASN A 71 20.23 -7.04 4.78
N ASP A 72 20.57 -6.32 5.85
CA ASP A 72 19.71 -5.97 6.99
C ASP A 72 18.46 -5.14 6.60
N ASN A 73 17.98 -5.25 5.36
CA ASN A 73 16.79 -4.61 4.85
C ASN A 73 15.60 -5.11 5.68
N GLU A 74 15.06 -4.21 6.47
CA GLU A 74 13.89 -4.44 7.32
C GLU A 74 12.64 -4.90 6.53
N TYR A 75 12.62 -4.61 5.22
CA TYR A 75 11.50 -4.80 4.32
C TYR A 75 11.89 -5.61 3.08
N ASP A 76 10.99 -6.47 2.64
CA ASP A 76 11.06 -7.13 1.33
C ASP A 76 10.54 -6.16 0.24
N TYR A 77 11.46 -5.41 -0.38
CA TYR A 77 11.16 -4.54 -1.53
C TYR A 77 10.77 -5.31 -2.80
N CYS A 78 11.09 -6.61 -2.88
CA CYS A 78 10.62 -7.44 -3.99
C CYS A 78 9.10 -7.64 -3.93
N LEU A 79 8.55 -7.79 -2.73
CA LEU A 79 7.10 -7.85 -2.55
C LEU A 79 6.41 -6.52 -2.93
N LEU A 80 7.00 -5.37 -2.55
CA LEU A 80 6.49 -4.06 -3.02
C LEU A 80 6.54 -3.94 -4.54
N LEU A 81 7.63 -4.37 -5.18
CA LEU A 81 7.75 -4.36 -6.64
C LEU A 81 6.64 -5.18 -7.31
N ASN A 82 6.35 -6.36 -6.76
CA ASN A 82 5.27 -7.21 -7.27
C ASN A 82 3.89 -6.54 -7.15
N TYR A 83 3.61 -5.88 -6.03
CA TYR A 83 2.38 -5.11 -5.86
C TYR A 83 2.32 -3.89 -6.78
N TRP A 84 3.44 -3.20 -6.99
CA TRP A 84 3.53 -2.09 -7.94
C TRP A 84 3.16 -2.56 -9.35
N VAL A 85 3.79 -3.63 -9.86
CA VAL A 85 3.51 -4.17 -11.19
C VAL A 85 2.02 -4.49 -11.34
N TYR A 86 1.45 -5.27 -10.42
CA TYR A 86 0.06 -5.71 -10.54
C TYR A 86 -0.94 -4.56 -10.39
N SER A 87 -0.69 -3.63 -9.46
CA SER A 87 -1.56 -2.47 -9.24
C SER A 87 -1.52 -1.48 -10.41
N SER A 88 -0.36 -1.28 -11.04
CA SER A 88 -0.22 -0.47 -12.26
C SER A 88 -1.02 -1.03 -13.42
N LEU A 89 -1.00 -2.36 -13.62
CA LEU A 89 -1.86 -3.01 -14.61
C LEU A 89 -3.34 -2.82 -14.30
N ASN A 90 -3.71 -2.89 -13.02
CA ASN A 90 -5.09 -2.64 -12.60
C ASN A 90 -5.50 -1.19 -12.94
N ILE A 91 -4.67 -0.19 -12.66
CA ILE A 91 -4.95 1.22 -12.99
C ILE A 91 -5.19 1.40 -14.49
N ILE A 92 -4.33 0.84 -15.33
CA ILE A 92 -4.40 1.11 -16.78
C ILE A 92 -5.41 0.22 -17.52
N LEU A 93 -5.78 -0.96 -17.00
CA LEU A 93 -6.67 -1.89 -17.70
C LEU A 93 -8.07 -2.00 -17.07
N HIS A 94 -8.24 -1.79 -15.76
CA HIS A 94 -9.46 -2.18 -15.05
C HIS A 94 -10.74 -1.54 -15.59
N SER A 95 -10.69 -0.25 -15.98
CA SER A 95 -11.88 0.47 -16.44
C SER A 95 -12.40 0.00 -17.80
N LYS A 96 -11.51 -0.38 -18.73
CA LYS A 96 -11.88 -0.69 -20.13
C LYS A 96 -11.68 -2.15 -20.51
N TYR A 97 -10.71 -2.80 -19.89
CA TYR A 97 -10.23 -4.14 -20.25
C TYR A 97 -9.96 -5.00 -18.99
N PRO A 98 -10.91 -5.15 -18.06
CA PRO A 98 -10.67 -5.87 -16.81
C PRO A 98 -10.26 -7.34 -17.02
N SER A 99 -10.77 -7.99 -18.07
CA SER A 99 -10.40 -9.36 -18.44
C SER A 99 -8.95 -9.51 -18.90
N GLN A 100 -8.28 -8.41 -19.26
CA GLN A 100 -6.91 -8.40 -19.76
C GLN A 100 -5.86 -8.23 -18.65
N ILE A 101 -6.27 -7.95 -17.41
CA ILE A 101 -5.33 -7.77 -16.29
C ILE A 101 -4.52 -9.06 -16.04
N VAL A 102 -5.21 -10.21 -15.93
CA VAL A 102 -4.56 -11.50 -15.68
C VAL A 102 -3.67 -11.94 -16.84
N PRO A 103 -4.12 -11.89 -18.12
CA PRO A 103 -3.24 -12.13 -19.27
C PRO A 103 -2.02 -11.20 -19.31
N ALA A 104 -2.19 -9.91 -19.06
CA ALA A 104 -1.09 -8.94 -19.10
C ALA A 104 -0.06 -9.24 -18.01
N PHE A 105 -0.52 -9.54 -16.80
CA PHE A 105 0.35 -9.93 -15.70
C PHE A 105 1.07 -11.25 -16.01
N GLY A 106 0.39 -12.25 -16.56
CA GLY A 106 0.99 -13.52 -16.97
C GLY A 106 2.12 -13.33 -18.00
N ASN A 107 1.92 -12.49 -19.02
CA ASN A 107 2.96 -12.15 -19.98
C ASN A 107 4.15 -11.42 -19.33
N ILE A 108 3.88 -10.48 -18.40
CA ILE A 108 4.96 -9.82 -17.65
C ILE A 108 5.72 -10.81 -16.77
N VAL A 109 5.04 -11.74 -16.10
CA VAL A 109 5.68 -12.80 -15.29
C VAL A 109 6.59 -13.68 -16.16
N PHE A 110 6.15 -14.03 -17.38
CA PHE A 110 6.98 -14.75 -18.33
C PHE A 110 8.23 -13.96 -18.73
N ILE A 111 8.08 -12.70 -19.14
CA ILE A 111 9.19 -11.83 -19.52
C ILE A 111 10.16 -11.63 -18.34
N TRP A 112 9.64 -11.40 -17.14
CA TRP A 112 10.42 -11.22 -15.91
C TRP A 112 11.28 -12.46 -15.64
N ASN A 113 10.71 -13.66 -15.67
CA ASN A 113 11.46 -14.90 -15.47
C ASN A 113 12.54 -15.12 -16.54
N SER A 114 12.23 -14.87 -17.81
CA SER A 114 13.20 -14.96 -18.91
C SER A 114 14.34 -13.95 -18.74
N PHE A 115 14.02 -12.71 -18.36
CA PHE A 115 15.01 -11.67 -18.11
C PHE A 115 15.96 -12.04 -16.96
N ILE A 116 15.43 -12.61 -15.87
CA ILE A 116 16.24 -13.14 -14.77
C ILE A 116 17.23 -14.20 -15.28
N LYS A 117 16.71 -15.19 -16.01
CA LYS A 117 17.48 -16.35 -16.47
C LYS A 117 18.54 -15.96 -17.49
N ASP A 118 18.17 -15.14 -18.47
CA ASP A 118 18.96 -14.94 -19.68
C ASP A 118 19.86 -13.69 -19.60
N LYS A 119 19.50 -12.69 -18.77
CA LYS A 119 20.19 -11.38 -18.74
C LYS A 119 20.76 -10.98 -17.40
N LEU A 120 20.05 -11.16 -16.28
CA LEU A 120 20.50 -10.59 -14.99
C LEU A 120 21.80 -11.21 -14.46
N LYS A 121 22.05 -12.51 -14.69
CA LYS A 121 23.25 -13.22 -14.19
C LYS A 121 23.58 -12.94 -12.72
N LYS A 122 22.56 -12.73 -11.88
CA LYS A 122 22.70 -12.47 -10.42
C LYS A 122 22.62 -13.76 -9.62
N PRO A 123 23.23 -13.83 -8.42
CA PRO A 123 23.01 -14.92 -7.48
C PRO A 123 21.52 -15.09 -7.14
N GLU A 124 21.08 -16.32 -6.88
CA GLU A 124 19.66 -16.62 -6.62
C GLU A 124 19.10 -15.86 -5.40
N ASN A 125 19.91 -15.63 -4.38
CA ASN A 125 19.56 -14.89 -3.17
C ASN A 125 19.52 -13.36 -3.36
N GLU A 126 19.88 -12.86 -4.55
CA GLU A 126 19.87 -11.44 -4.91
C GLU A 126 18.82 -11.08 -5.96
N ILE A 127 18.01 -12.06 -6.39
CA ILE A 127 17.01 -11.90 -7.43
C ILE A 127 15.63 -11.68 -6.82
N CYS A 128 14.93 -10.65 -7.30
CA CYS A 128 13.50 -10.52 -7.08
C CYS A 128 12.71 -11.34 -8.11
N LYS A 129 11.98 -12.35 -7.65
CA LYS A 129 11.14 -13.22 -8.49
C LYS A 129 9.70 -12.69 -8.54
N PRO A 130 9.00 -12.88 -9.67
CA PRO A 130 7.58 -12.56 -9.76
C PRO A 130 6.76 -13.43 -8.78
N ASN A 131 5.80 -12.81 -8.12
CA ASN A 131 4.79 -13.45 -7.29
C ASN A 131 3.49 -13.62 -8.09
N SER A 132 3.36 -14.77 -8.76
CA SER A 132 2.16 -15.10 -9.53
C SER A 132 0.91 -15.26 -8.68
N ASP A 133 1.04 -15.58 -7.38
CA ASP A 133 -0.10 -15.88 -6.51
C ASP A 133 -1.01 -14.66 -6.26
N ILE A 134 -0.53 -13.45 -6.54
CA ILE A 134 -1.30 -12.20 -6.42
C ILE A 134 -2.64 -12.30 -7.16
N ILE A 135 -2.69 -12.96 -8.33
CA ILE A 135 -3.93 -13.11 -9.12
C ILE A 135 -4.98 -13.98 -8.41
N MET A 136 -4.56 -14.85 -7.49
CA MET A 136 -5.42 -15.75 -6.74
C MET A 136 -5.98 -15.11 -5.47
N HIS A 137 -5.44 -13.97 -5.05
CA HIS A 137 -5.87 -13.25 -3.86
C HIS A 137 -6.98 -12.25 -4.18
N LYS A 138 -8.23 -12.60 -3.84
CA LYS A 138 -9.38 -11.69 -4.02
C LYS A 138 -9.19 -10.37 -3.26
N ASP A 139 -8.49 -10.43 -2.14
CA ASP A 139 -8.16 -9.33 -1.24
C ASP A 139 -6.75 -8.75 -1.50
N TRP A 140 -6.19 -8.89 -2.71
CA TRP A 140 -4.82 -8.41 -3.00
C TRP A 140 -4.62 -6.91 -2.69
N ARG A 141 -5.67 -6.08 -2.78
CA ARG A 141 -5.61 -4.64 -2.43
C ARG A 141 -5.40 -4.45 -0.93
N ASP A 142 -6.15 -5.20 -0.13
CA ASP A 142 -6.02 -5.25 1.32
C ASP A 142 -4.61 -5.75 1.71
N ARG A 143 -4.13 -6.81 1.04
CA ARG A 143 -2.78 -7.34 1.25
C ARG A 143 -1.69 -6.32 0.93
N LYS A 144 -1.83 -5.61 -0.19
CA LYS A 144 -0.96 -4.50 -0.59
C LYS A 144 -0.96 -3.40 0.47
N GLU A 145 -2.13 -2.93 0.89
CA GLU A 145 -2.24 -1.86 1.89
C GLU A 145 -1.63 -2.25 3.24
N LEU A 146 -1.84 -3.49 3.69
CA LEU A 146 -1.21 -4.00 4.92
C LEU A 146 0.31 -3.95 4.83
N TYR A 147 0.86 -4.39 3.69
CA TYR A 147 2.29 -4.46 3.50
C TYR A 147 2.92 -3.07 3.33
N GLU A 148 2.26 -2.15 2.62
CA GLU A 148 2.67 -0.75 2.52
C GLU A 148 2.73 -0.10 3.91
N TYR A 149 1.70 -0.30 4.72
CA TYR A 149 1.70 0.18 6.10
C TYR A 149 2.85 -0.40 6.94
N TYR A 150 3.15 -1.69 6.79
CA TYR A 150 4.30 -2.32 7.44
C TYR A 150 5.63 -1.65 7.05
N VAL A 151 5.82 -1.35 5.75
CA VAL A 151 7.01 -0.65 5.25
C VAL A 151 7.09 0.81 5.71
N ASP A 152 5.93 1.45 5.84
CA ASP A 152 5.84 2.86 6.20
C ASP A 152 6.02 3.10 7.71
N TYR A 153 5.64 2.14 8.55
CA TYR A 153 5.46 2.37 9.98
C TYR A 153 6.74 2.81 10.71
N LYS A 154 7.85 2.06 10.61
CA LYS A 154 9.07 2.37 11.40
C LYS A 154 9.70 3.72 11.03
N PRO A 155 9.85 4.09 9.74
CA PRO A 155 10.33 5.41 9.36
C PRO A 155 9.48 6.53 9.96
N ILE A 156 8.15 6.39 9.91
CA ILE A 156 7.27 7.44 10.41
C ILE A 156 7.34 7.56 11.93
N ILE A 157 7.37 6.45 12.68
CA ILE A 157 7.45 6.55 14.15
C ILE A 157 8.77 7.18 14.60
N GLN A 158 9.86 7.02 13.83
CA GLN A 158 11.11 7.74 14.08
C GLN A 158 10.95 9.24 13.83
N THR A 159 10.28 9.63 12.73
CA THR A 159 9.97 11.05 12.45
C THR A 159 9.10 11.67 13.54
N VAL A 160 8.05 10.98 14.00
CA VAL A 160 7.13 11.49 15.04
C VAL A 160 7.85 11.73 16.36
N LYS A 161 8.82 10.88 16.72
CA LYS A 161 9.67 11.08 17.91
C LYS A 161 10.51 12.36 17.83
N ASN A 162 10.92 12.75 16.63
CA ASN A 162 11.75 13.94 16.41
C ASN A 162 10.92 15.21 16.19
N TYR A 163 9.68 15.07 15.70
CA TYR A 163 8.82 16.18 15.29
C TYR A 163 7.39 16.01 15.83
N SER A 164 7.19 16.33 17.11
CA SER A 164 5.93 16.11 17.82
C SER A 164 4.70 16.77 17.18
N TYR A 165 4.87 17.85 16.43
CA TYR A 165 3.77 18.51 15.71
C TYR A 165 3.12 17.62 14.65
N THR A 166 3.84 16.61 14.12
CA THR A 166 3.34 15.66 13.12
C THR A 166 2.53 14.49 13.73
N CYS A 167 2.46 14.42 15.06
CA CYS A 167 1.87 13.28 15.75
C CYS A 167 0.38 13.12 15.43
N LYS A 168 -0.36 14.23 15.26
CA LYS A 168 -1.80 14.19 14.97
C LYS A 168 -2.07 13.65 13.57
N GLU A 169 -1.36 14.09 12.53
CA GLU A 169 -1.53 13.52 11.18
C GLU A 169 -1.21 12.03 11.17
N TYR A 170 -0.10 11.64 11.82
CA TYR A 170 0.29 10.25 11.90
C TYR A 170 -0.71 9.37 12.67
N TYR A 171 -1.22 9.87 13.79
CA TYR A 171 -2.24 9.16 14.57
C TYR A 171 -3.44 8.80 13.70
N HIS A 172 -3.91 9.76 12.89
CA HIS A 172 -5.02 9.51 11.96
C HIS A 172 -4.65 8.54 10.83
N TYR A 173 -3.43 8.62 10.28
CA TYR A 173 -2.93 7.66 9.30
C TYR A 173 -2.94 6.22 9.86
N VAL A 174 -2.36 6.01 11.05
CA VAL A 174 -2.33 4.70 11.72
C VAL A 174 -3.74 4.23 12.06
N GLU A 175 -4.59 5.11 12.59
CA GLU A 175 -5.96 4.77 12.94
C GLU A 175 -6.78 4.30 11.74
N ASN A 176 -6.57 4.90 10.56
CA ASN A 176 -7.23 4.47 9.33
C ASN A 176 -6.88 3.03 8.95
N LYS A 177 -5.73 2.50 9.41
CA LYS A 177 -5.32 1.12 9.19
C LYS A 177 -6.03 0.10 10.10
N LYS A 178 -6.82 0.53 11.11
CA LYS A 178 -7.61 -0.40 11.94
C LYS A 178 -8.49 -1.34 11.10
N LYS A 179 -9.06 -0.82 10.00
CA LYS A 179 -9.93 -1.59 9.11
C LYS A 179 -9.19 -2.76 8.46
N ILE A 180 -7.94 -2.56 8.03
CA ILE A 180 -7.17 -3.61 7.37
C ILE A 180 -6.77 -4.72 8.36
N TYR A 181 -6.42 -4.37 9.61
CA TYR A 181 -6.18 -5.37 10.65
C TYR A 181 -7.45 -6.14 11.02
N LYS A 182 -8.61 -5.47 11.10
CA LYS A 182 -9.90 -6.14 11.34
C LYS A 182 -10.28 -7.13 10.23
N HIS A 183 -9.93 -6.84 8.97
CA HIS A 183 -10.12 -7.75 7.85
C HIS A 183 -9.33 -9.05 8.05
N PHE A 184 -8.03 -8.95 8.32
CA PHE A 184 -7.18 -10.13 8.47
C PHE A 184 -7.33 -10.86 9.81
N LYS A 185 -7.69 -10.18 10.90
CA LYS A 185 -7.91 -10.80 12.24
C LYS A 185 -8.95 -11.92 12.24
N LYS A 186 -9.87 -11.94 11.27
CA LYS A 186 -10.87 -13.01 11.10
C LYS A 186 -10.28 -14.32 10.57
N HIS A 187 -9.14 -14.23 9.90
CA HIS A 187 -8.57 -15.30 9.09
C HIS A 187 -7.08 -15.56 9.40
N CYS A 188 -6.49 -14.77 10.29
CA CYS A 188 -5.11 -14.85 10.75
C CYS A 188 -5.05 -14.95 12.29
N PRO A 189 -4.05 -15.66 12.86
CA PRO A 189 -3.03 -16.43 12.15
C PRO A 189 -3.63 -17.71 11.54
N SER A 190 -3.22 -18.04 10.33
CA SER A 190 -3.59 -19.28 9.64
C SER A 190 -2.48 -19.67 8.67
N ASP A 191 -2.18 -20.97 8.58
CA ASP A 191 -1.23 -21.49 7.61
C ASP A 191 -1.77 -21.47 6.17
N ASP A 192 -3.08 -21.24 6.00
CA ASP A 192 -3.70 -21.09 4.67
C ASP A 192 -3.35 -19.72 4.08
N THR A 193 -2.33 -19.70 3.21
CA THR A 193 -1.79 -18.48 2.63
C THR A 193 -2.76 -17.75 1.70
N LYS A 194 -3.84 -18.42 1.28
CA LYS A 194 -4.94 -17.80 0.52
C LYS A 194 -5.85 -16.97 1.40
N LYS A 195 -5.90 -17.26 2.71
CA LYS A 195 -6.70 -16.54 3.71
C LYS A 195 -5.87 -15.56 4.52
N CYS A 196 -4.63 -15.94 4.86
CA CYS A 196 -3.71 -15.11 5.63
C CYS A 196 -2.43 -14.80 4.83
N PRO A 197 -1.96 -13.55 4.74
CA PRO A 197 -0.68 -13.26 4.11
C PRO A 197 0.49 -13.90 4.85
N LYS A 198 1.46 -14.47 4.13
CA LYS A 198 2.66 -15.10 4.72
C LYS A 198 3.46 -14.16 5.64
N TYR A 199 3.38 -12.85 5.37
CA TYR A 199 4.05 -11.81 6.13
C TYR A 199 3.18 -11.22 7.26
N TYR A 200 1.95 -11.70 7.49
CA TYR A 200 1.03 -11.12 8.47
C TYR A 200 1.66 -11.04 9.87
N THR A 201 2.34 -12.10 10.31
CA THR A 201 2.99 -12.13 11.63
C THR A 201 4.06 -11.05 11.80
N GLN A 202 4.71 -10.63 10.71
CA GLN A 202 5.66 -9.50 10.75
C GLN A 202 4.92 -8.16 10.92
N CYS A 203 3.67 -8.07 10.44
CA CYS A 203 2.83 -6.88 10.57
C CYS A 203 2.14 -6.77 11.94
N GLU A 204 1.88 -7.89 12.63
CA GLU A 204 1.13 -7.92 13.90
C GLU A 204 1.59 -6.90 14.96
N PRO A 205 2.91 -6.70 15.21
CA PRO A 205 3.39 -5.71 16.18
C PRO A 205 2.95 -4.28 15.89
N TYR A 206 2.62 -3.96 14.64
CA TYR A 206 2.22 -2.62 14.22
C TYR A 206 0.71 -2.43 14.17
N ASN A 207 -0.08 -3.39 14.68
CA ASN A 207 -1.53 -3.22 14.74
C ASN A 207 -1.89 -1.90 15.47
N PRO A 208 -2.72 -1.03 14.86
CA PRO A 208 -3.16 0.23 15.45
C PRO A 208 -3.73 0.12 16.86
N GLU A 209 -4.33 -1.02 17.24
CA GLU A 209 -4.81 -1.29 18.60
C GLU A 209 -3.66 -1.27 19.63
N TYR A 210 -2.46 -1.67 19.24
CA TYR A 210 -1.28 -1.74 20.10
C TYR A 210 -0.43 -0.48 20.04
N VAL A 211 -0.29 0.11 18.85
CA VAL A 211 0.66 1.21 18.66
C VAL A 211 0.08 2.59 18.94
N LEU A 212 -1.22 2.84 18.70
CA LEU A 212 -1.81 4.16 18.96
C LEU A 212 -1.69 4.59 20.44
N PRO A 213 -1.91 3.72 21.44
CA PRO A 213 -1.75 4.09 22.85
C PRO A 213 -0.31 4.50 23.23
N THR A 214 0.68 4.08 22.45
CA THR A 214 2.10 4.40 22.70
C THR A 214 2.52 5.77 22.19
N LEU A 215 1.68 6.44 21.39
CA LEU A 215 1.97 7.77 20.84
C LEU A 215 1.74 8.85 21.91
N GLU A 216 2.67 9.80 22.03
CA GLU A 216 2.58 10.89 23.03
C GLU A 216 1.28 11.70 22.89
N CYS A 217 0.84 11.96 21.67
CA CYS A 217 -0.41 12.69 21.40
C CYS A 217 -1.69 11.88 21.66
N HIS A 218 -1.61 10.59 21.99
CA HIS A 218 -2.80 9.74 22.20
C HIS A 218 -3.74 10.33 23.27
N LYS A 219 -3.19 10.70 24.44
CA LYS A 219 -3.99 11.26 25.54
C LYS A 219 -4.70 12.55 25.13
N GLN A 220 -4.01 13.43 24.40
CA GLN A 220 -4.59 14.67 23.91
C GLN A 220 -5.74 14.40 22.93
N ILE A 221 -5.54 13.50 21.97
CA ILE A 221 -6.55 13.16 20.96
C ILE A 221 -7.81 12.54 21.60
N ILE A 222 -7.65 11.66 22.59
CA ILE A 222 -8.79 11.08 23.31
C ILE A 222 -9.57 12.19 24.05
N LYS A 223 -8.89 13.08 24.76
CA LYS A 223 -9.52 14.20 25.48
C LYS A 223 -10.25 15.16 24.53
N GLU A 224 -9.67 15.49 23.38
CA GLU A 224 -10.31 16.32 22.35
C GLU A 224 -11.62 15.67 21.87
N ARG A 225 -11.59 14.36 21.58
CA ARG A 225 -12.77 13.61 21.11
C ARG A 225 -13.88 13.50 22.16
N GLU A 226 -13.52 13.33 23.43
CA GLU A 226 -14.49 13.29 24.54
C GLU A 226 -15.19 14.64 24.72
N ALA A 227 -14.44 15.75 24.60
CA ALA A 227 -15.00 17.09 24.66
C ALA A 227 -15.93 17.37 23.46
N ASP A 228 -15.53 16.96 22.25
CA ASP A 228 -16.35 17.08 21.04
C ASP A 228 -17.65 16.28 21.14
N ALA A 229 -17.59 15.03 21.63
CA ALA A 229 -18.75 14.18 21.83
C ALA A 229 -19.72 14.78 22.87
N SER A 230 -19.18 15.30 23.98
CA SER A 230 -19.97 15.98 25.02
C SER A 230 -20.67 17.22 24.47
N SER A 231 -19.97 18.01 23.66
CA SER A 231 -20.50 19.21 23.01
C SER A 231 -21.60 18.87 21.98
N ALA A 232 -21.41 17.80 21.21
CA ALA A 232 -22.41 17.32 20.25
C ALA A 232 -23.70 16.83 20.96
N LEU A 233 -23.56 16.10 22.07
CA LEU A 233 -24.69 15.66 22.90
C LEU A 233 -25.48 16.84 23.49
N GLN A 234 -24.78 17.89 23.93
CA GLN A 234 -25.43 19.11 24.43
C GLN A 234 -26.21 19.82 23.31
N LYS A 235 -25.63 19.96 22.11
CA LYS A 235 -26.32 20.57 20.96
C LYS A 235 -27.55 19.78 20.54
N ALA A 236 -27.47 18.45 20.52
CA ALA A 236 -28.61 17.59 20.20
C ALA A 236 -29.76 17.77 21.20
N LYS A 237 -29.45 17.85 22.50
CA LYS A 237 -30.46 18.11 23.53
C LYS A 237 -31.12 19.48 23.39
N VAL A 238 -30.36 20.53 23.11
CA VAL A 238 -30.92 21.88 22.88
C VAL A 238 -31.82 21.90 21.65
N HIS A 239 -31.46 21.17 20.58
CA HIS A 239 -32.28 21.11 19.37
C HIS A 239 -33.60 20.37 19.60
N SER A 240 -33.57 19.26 20.35
CA SER A 240 -34.81 18.55 20.71
C SER A 240 -35.71 19.35 21.65
N VAL A 241 -35.16 20.16 22.56
CA VAL A 241 -35.99 21.02 23.44
C VAL A 241 -36.70 22.13 22.64
N ASN A 242 -36.03 22.72 21.66
CA ASN A 242 -36.62 23.79 20.84
C ASN A 242 -37.69 23.28 19.85
N GLU A 243 -37.70 21.99 19.51
CA GLU A 243 -38.73 21.39 18.65
C GLU A 243 -40.07 21.23 19.39
N PHE A 244 -40.03 20.95 20.70
CA PHE A 244 -41.22 20.83 21.56
C PHE A 244 -41.87 22.17 21.92
N ASP A 245 -41.15 23.30 21.83
CA ASP A 245 -41.67 24.64 22.14
C ASP A 245 -42.27 25.36 20.91
N SER A 246 -42.44 24.66 19.77
CA SER A 246 -42.90 25.26 18.50
C SER A 246 -44.26 24.75 17.98
N GLU A 247 -44.99 23.97 18.78
CA GLU A 247 -46.32 23.42 18.44
C GLU A 247 -47.51 24.12 19.15
N ASP A 248 -47.33 25.27 19.80
CA ASP A 248 -48.43 26.07 20.38
C ASP A 248 -48.73 27.38 19.60
#